data_AF-Q12Q89-F1
#
_entry.id   AF-Q12Q89-F1
#
_cell.length_a   1.000
_cell.length_b   1.000
_cell.length_c   1.000
_cell.angle_alpha   90.00
_cell.angle_beta   90.00
_cell.angle_gamma   90.00
#
_symmetry.space_group_name_H-M   'P 1'
#
loop_
_entity.id
_entity.type
_entity.pdbx_description
1 polymer ?
#
loop_
_entity_poly.entity_id
_entity_poly.type
_entity_poly.pdbx_seq_one_letter_code
_entity_poly.pdbx_strand_id
1 'polypeptide(L)'
;MDIQQIAQMLLQWGPAGAVAVLIVIVERKLRTRWDSVKGKERRMCAWLYLSNWVFIASLLLMVSYHWTIEQNKTNILMSGIVLDLNTNLKVNNTIRTLYTRNELSQWLKNVHWHYAGDKLPNHFSIRIEDDATRNFHDYQLPLDKVIDLLDVQLLYQRKQLWLKTPTGNIELIVSNSASRELNIGNLLPVTSRLPWSNNPSFGLISQAHAGDKVDTALVMQALEADDSYIRQFASQYLVDNIVSLTPLIEKTLLDEDTSLGSQLGLVTALAKASSADLALKDKWHLTGAAQLKIAELAFSDNTALAAQAKRFLIRNVSPNTFSELQSHCDIADVAGTEKAVRCAYLLFDSAYNLAIAQWVSSQYLSEDNELEQVQNAIDLLTSHSDLWRFGAVDQQVQFAKIDYGIALLSHEKAKLYHLRQDLQSQAQYQQQAQASFQQLIDFIGQYERKDYEYPHHIKQAACYIKNPVQACFDKYTAL
;
A
#
# COMPACT_ATOMS: atom_id res chain seq x y z
N MET A 1 -30.09 -19.62 3.77
CA MET A 1 -28.73 -19.11 3.59
C MET A 1 -28.04 -20.03 2.64
N ASP A 2 -27.50 -19.49 1.56
CA ASP A 2 -26.86 -20.27 0.51
C ASP A 2 -25.42 -20.66 0.93
N ILE A 3 -24.88 -21.75 0.38
CA ILE A 3 -23.55 -22.27 0.79
C ILE A 3 -22.43 -21.25 0.53
N GLN A 4 -22.54 -20.45 -0.53
CA GLN A 4 -21.61 -19.37 -0.82
C GLN A 4 -21.65 -18.24 0.22
N GLN A 5 -22.82 -17.89 0.74
CA GLN A 5 -22.96 -16.86 1.77
C GLN A 5 -22.35 -17.31 3.11
N ILE A 6 -22.45 -18.62 3.41
CA ILE A 6 -21.78 -19.24 4.57
C ILE A 6 -20.26 -19.15 4.42
N ALA A 7 -19.72 -19.51 3.25
CA ALA A 7 -18.29 -19.46 2.98
C ALA A 7 -17.74 -18.02 3.03
N GLN A 8 -18.47 -17.05 2.47
CA GLN A 8 -18.10 -15.63 2.53
C GLN A 8 -18.12 -15.08 3.96
N MET A 9 -19.14 -15.41 4.77
CA MET A 9 -19.18 -15.02 6.18
C MET A 9 -18.02 -15.62 6.98
N LEU A 10 -17.68 -16.89 6.74
CA LEU A 10 -16.56 -17.56 7.40
C LEU A 10 -15.20 -16.97 7.00
N LEU A 11 -15.02 -16.64 5.72
CA LEU A 11 -13.79 -16.03 5.19
C LEU A 11 -13.59 -14.59 5.66
N GLN A 12 -14.66 -13.81 5.72
CA GLN A 12 -14.58 -12.37 6.02
C GLN A 12 -14.54 -12.08 7.52
N TRP A 13 -15.21 -12.89 8.34
CA TRP A 13 -15.39 -12.63 9.78
C TRP A 13 -14.79 -13.70 10.69
N GLY A 14 -14.15 -14.73 10.12
CA GLY A 14 -13.46 -15.78 10.86
C GLY A 14 -14.37 -16.42 11.93
N PRO A 15 -13.95 -16.44 13.21
CA PRO A 15 -14.76 -17.00 14.30
C PRO A 15 -16.14 -16.36 14.43
N ALA A 16 -16.26 -15.04 14.26
CA ALA A 16 -17.54 -14.33 14.34
C ALA A 16 -18.51 -14.70 13.20
N GLY A 17 -17.97 -15.01 12.02
CA GLY A 17 -18.73 -15.55 10.90
C GLY A 17 -19.26 -16.96 11.20
N ALA A 18 -18.45 -17.80 11.83
CA ALA A 18 -18.87 -19.14 12.27
C ALA A 18 -20.00 -19.09 13.32
N VAL A 19 -19.94 -18.12 14.26
CA VAL A 19 -21.03 -17.83 15.22
C VAL A 19 -22.33 -17.55 14.46
N ALA A 20 -22.30 -16.60 13.54
CA ALA A 20 -23.50 -16.11 12.86
C ALA A 20 -24.16 -17.24 12.04
N VAL A 21 -23.36 -18.04 11.35
CA VAL A 21 -23.83 -19.22 10.60
C VAL A 21 -24.46 -20.25 11.54
N LEU A 22 -23.80 -20.59 12.66
CA LEU A 22 -24.32 -21.55 13.63
C LEU A 22 -25.62 -21.06 14.28
N ILE A 23 -25.69 -19.79 14.68
CA ILE A 23 -26.89 -19.17 15.22
C ILE A 23 -28.04 -19.28 14.21
N VAL A 24 -27.83 -18.89 12.95
CA VAL A 24 -28.89 -18.93 11.93
C VAL A 24 -29.38 -20.35 11.64
N ILE A 25 -28.47 -21.33 11.56
CA ILE A 25 -28.84 -22.73 11.29
C ILE A 25 -29.57 -23.36 12.48
N VAL A 26 -29.09 -23.12 13.70
CA VAL A 26 -29.63 -23.68 14.93
C VAL A 26 -30.97 -23.02 15.29
N GLU A 27 -31.07 -21.70 15.16
CA GLU A 27 -32.33 -20.98 15.40
C GLU A 27 -33.41 -21.44 14.42
N ARG A 28 -33.09 -21.59 13.13
CA ARG A 28 -34.05 -22.05 12.12
C ARG A 28 -34.54 -23.48 12.35
N LYS A 29 -33.66 -24.40 12.78
CA LYS A 29 -34.02 -25.81 13.05
C LYS A 29 -34.75 -26.04 14.38
N LEU A 30 -34.45 -25.24 15.42
CA LEU A 30 -35.06 -25.42 16.74
C LEU A 30 -36.39 -24.67 16.88
N ARG A 31 -36.52 -23.48 16.27
CA ARG A 31 -37.75 -22.68 16.32
C ARG A 31 -38.92 -23.38 15.61
N THR A 32 -38.64 -24.06 14.50
CA THR A 32 -39.62 -24.89 13.77
C THR A 32 -40.11 -26.13 14.54
N ARG A 33 -39.34 -26.65 15.51
CA ARG A 33 -39.77 -27.74 16.39
C ARG A 33 -40.37 -27.26 17.71
N TRP A 34 -40.05 -26.05 18.15
CA TRP A 34 -40.54 -25.47 19.40
C TRP A 34 -42.03 -25.13 19.33
N ASP A 35 -42.50 -24.65 18.18
CA ASP A 35 -43.89 -24.22 18.00
C ASP A 35 -44.89 -25.38 17.91
N SER A 36 -44.43 -26.63 17.75
CA SER A 36 -45.28 -27.81 17.53
C SER A 36 -45.46 -28.72 18.75
N VAL A 37 -44.75 -28.50 19.87
CA VAL A 37 -44.65 -29.47 20.97
C VAL A 37 -45.30 -28.94 22.27
N LYS A 38 -46.15 -29.75 22.94
CA LYS A 38 -46.86 -29.40 24.20
C LYS A 38 -46.54 -30.40 25.34
N GLY A 39 -46.60 -29.93 26.59
CA GLY A 39 -46.47 -30.79 27.79
C GLY A 39 -45.04 -31.11 28.21
N LYS A 40 -44.78 -32.34 28.70
CA LYS A 40 -43.44 -32.78 29.21
C LYS A 40 -42.32 -32.67 28.16
N GLU A 41 -42.65 -32.87 26.89
CA GLU A 41 -41.71 -32.78 25.78
C GLU A 41 -41.15 -31.36 25.59
N ARG A 42 -41.92 -30.32 25.94
CA ARG A 42 -41.47 -28.93 25.88
C ARG A 42 -40.34 -28.64 26.87
N ARG A 43 -40.33 -29.29 28.04
CA ARG A 43 -39.23 -29.18 29.01
C ARG A 43 -37.94 -29.82 28.48
N MET A 44 -38.05 -30.98 27.82
CA MET A 44 -36.91 -31.66 27.22
C MET A 44 -36.34 -30.85 26.03
N CYS A 45 -37.20 -30.26 25.21
CA CYS A 45 -36.79 -29.32 24.16
C CYS A 45 -36.13 -28.05 24.73
N ALA A 46 -36.59 -27.53 25.87
CA ALA A 46 -35.95 -26.39 26.55
C ALA A 46 -34.53 -26.72 27.02
N TRP A 47 -34.32 -27.91 27.60
CA TRP A 47 -32.98 -28.37 27.99
C TRP A 47 -32.08 -28.59 26.78
N LEU A 48 -32.57 -29.21 25.71
CA LEU A 48 -31.81 -29.37 24.46
C LEU A 48 -31.45 -28.01 23.84
N TYR A 49 -32.36 -27.05 23.87
CA TYR A 49 -32.11 -25.68 23.41
C TYR A 49 -31.00 -25.01 24.22
N LEU A 50 -31.08 -25.09 25.55
CA LEU A 50 -30.07 -24.52 26.44
C LEU A 50 -28.70 -25.21 26.27
N SER A 51 -28.65 -26.54 26.22
CA SER A 51 -27.41 -27.30 26.00
C SER A 51 -26.76 -26.97 24.66
N ASN A 52 -27.54 -26.74 23.61
CA ASN A 52 -26.99 -26.37 22.31
C ASN A 52 -26.39 -24.96 22.33
N TRP A 53 -27.00 -24.02 23.04
CA TRP A 53 -26.43 -22.69 23.24
C TRP A 53 -25.15 -22.72 24.08
N VAL A 54 -25.09 -23.55 25.12
CA VAL A 54 -23.87 -23.76 25.91
C VAL A 54 -22.76 -24.38 25.06
N PHE A 55 -23.09 -25.33 24.19
CA PHE A 55 -22.14 -25.92 23.25
C PHE A 55 -21.60 -24.89 22.26
N ILE A 56 -22.47 -24.08 21.65
CA ILE A 56 -22.06 -22.98 20.75
C ILE A 56 -21.15 -22.01 21.49
N ALA A 57 -21.55 -21.54 22.68
CA ALA A 57 -20.72 -20.62 23.47
C ALA A 57 -19.34 -21.21 23.82
N SER A 58 -19.27 -22.50 24.16
CA SER A 58 -18.01 -23.19 24.46
C SER A 58 -17.11 -23.34 23.24
N LEU A 59 -17.69 -23.70 22.08
CA LEU A 59 -16.97 -23.77 20.80
C LEU A 59 -16.39 -22.40 20.42
N LEU A 60 -17.16 -21.34 20.63
CA LEU A 60 -16.72 -19.97 20.36
C LEU A 60 -15.59 -19.55 21.27
N LEU A 61 -15.67 -19.85 22.56
CA LEU A 61 -14.56 -19.58 23.48
C LEU A 61 -13.29 -20.33 23.05
N MET A 62 -13.39 -21.60 22.65
CA MET A 62 -12.23 -22.35 22.15
C MET A 62 -11.68 -21.78 20.83
N VAL A 63 -12.53 -21.48 19.86
CA VAL A 63 -12.08 -20.94 18.55
C VAL A 63 -11.53 -19.53 18.72
N SER A 64 -12.16 -18.68 19.53
CA SER A 64 -11.62 -17.36 19.89
C SER A 64 -10.29 -17.50 20.61
N TYR A 65 -10.15 -18.42 21.57
CA TYR A 65 -8.87 -18.67 22.24
C TYR A 65 -7.79 -19.14 21.26
N HIS A 66 -8.09 -20.07 20.36
CA HIS A 66 -7.14 -20.58 19.39
C HIS A 66 -6.77 -19.54 18.31
N TRP A 67 -7.75 -18.79 17.82
CA TRP A 67 -7.55 -17.69 16.88
C TRP A 67 -6.75 -16.56 17.53
N THR A 68 -7.01 -16.23 18.79
CA THR A 68 -6.21 -15.27 19.55
C THR A 68 -4.78 -15.77 19.73
N ILE A 69 -4.55 -17.07 19.95
CA ILE A 69 -3.20 -17.65 20.04
C ILE A 69 -2.50 -17.70 18.67
N GLU A 70 -3.19 -18.02 17.59
CA GLU A 70 -2.59 -18.05 16.24
C GLU A 70 -2.32 -16.64 15.69
N GLN A 71 -3.20 -15.66 15.94
CA GLN A 71 -2.97 -14.26 15.60
C GLN A 71 -1.95 -13.60 16.54
N ASN A 72 -1.92 -13.99 17.83
CA ASN A 72 -0.88 -13.59 18.79
C ASN A 72 0.37 -14.48 18.76
N LYS A 73 0.62 -15.23 17.67
CA LYS A 73 2.01 -15.37 17.19
C LYS A 73 2.48 -14.03 16.61
N THR A 74 2.25 -12.95 17.34
CA THR A 74 2.87 -11.65 17.13
C THR A 74 4.35 -11.88 17.35
N ASN A 75 5.12 -11.80 16.28
CA ASN A 75 6.55 -11.53 16.40
C ASN A 75 6.68 -10.40 17.42
N ILE A 76 7.43 -10.63 18.49
CA ILE A 76 7.78 -9.58 19.43
C ILE A 76 8.63 -8.59 18.65
N LEU A 77 8.07 -7.41 18.46
CA LEU A 77 8.71 -6.32 17.75
C LEU A 77 9.44 -5.44 18.75
N MET A 78 10.67 -5.11 18.42
CA MET A 78 11.47 -4.20 19.21
C MET A 78 12.29 -3.31 18.28
N SER A 79 12.18 -1.99 18.43
CA SER A 79 12.87 -1.03 17.58
C SER A 79 13.49 0.10 18.40
N GLY A 80 14.53 0.70 17.85
CA GLY A 80 15.23 1.78 18.51
C GLY A 80 16.13 2.58 17.59
N ILE A 81 16.71 3.63 18.16
CA ILE A 81 17.58 4.58 17.47
C ILE A 81 18.83 4.77 18.32
N VAL A 82 20.01 4.66 17.72
CA VAL A 82 21.28 5.12 18.28
C VAL A 82 21.54 6.52 17.75
N LEU A 83 21.54 7.50 18.64
CA LEU A 83 21.72 8.92 18.36
C LEU A 83 23.19 9.32 18.50
N ASP A 84 23.58 10.32 17.71
CA ASP A 84 24.89 10.99 17.78
C ASP A 84 26.12 10.07 17.60
N LEU A 85 25.99 9.05 16.76
CA LEU A 85 27.09 8.15 16.44
C LEU A 85 28.10 8.86 15.52
N ASN A 86 29.39 8.83 15.87
CA ASN A 86 30.44 9.39 15.01
C ASN A 86 30.54 8.60 13.69
N THR A 87 30.93 9.25 12.59
CA THR A 87 30.93 8.66 11.24
C THR A 87 31.80 7.42 11.07
N ASN A 88 32.85 7.27 11.89
CA ASN A 88 33.74 6.10 11.91
C ASN A 88 33.19 4.91 12.71
N LEU A 89 32.04 5.06 13.36
CA LEU A 89 31.42 4.02 14.18
C LEU A 89 30.16 3.50 13.51
N LYS A 90 29.92 2.19 13.63
CA LYS A 90 28.80 1.49 12.99
C LYS A 90 28.13 0.56 13.97
N VAL A 91 26.82 0.35 13.82
CA VAL A 91 26.10 -0.69 14.55
C VAL A 91 26.11 -1.99 13.72
N ASN A 92 26.71 -3.06 14.24
CA ASN A 92 26.91 -4.33 13.53
C ASN A 92 26.23 -5.48 14.31
N ASN A 93 24.94 -5.72 14.13
CA ASN A 93 24.21 -6.75 14.88
C ASN A 93 24.27 -8.12 14.18
N THR A 94 24.54 -9.16 14.97
CA THR A 94 24.67 -10.57 14.55
C THR A 94 23.35 -11.35 14.54
N ILE A 95 22.25 -10.75 15.03
CA ILE A 95 20.94 -11.41 15.14
C ILE A 95 19.89 -10.63 14.32
N ARG A 96 19.98 -10.78 12.98
CA ARG A 96 19.02 -10.42 11.90
C ARG A 96 18.57 -8.95 11.70
N THR A 97 18.51 -8.60 10.41
CA THR A 97 17.90 -7.43 9.71
C THR A 97 17.94 -6.07 10.43
N LEU A 98 19.13 -5.47 10.46
CA LEU A 98 19.33 -4.05 10.69
C LEU A 98 18.89 -3.22 9.48
N TYR A 99 18.18 -2.12 9.74
CA TYR A 99 17.89 -1.06 8.77
C TYR A 99 18.48 0.26 9.22
N THR A 100 19.67 0.58 8.73
CA THR A 100 20.41 1.80 9.07
C THR A 100 19.88 2.98 8.23
N ARG A 101 18.95 3.78 8.78
CA ARG A 101 18.62 5.11 8.21
C ARG A 101 19.52 6.15 8.84
N ASN A 102 20.38 6.79 8.06
CA ASN A 102 21.27 7.86 8.53
C ASN A 102 20.54 9.21 8.41
N GLU A 103 20.12 9.78 9.53
CA GLU A 103 19.66 11.17 9.57
C GLU A 103 20.71 11.99 10.32
N LEU A 104 21.42 12.86 9.58
CA LEU A 104 22.26 14.01 9.97
C LEU A 104 23.66 14.04 9.33
N SER A 105 24.21 15.27 9.33
CA SER A 105 25.37 15.81 8.59
C SER A 105 26.72 15.06 8.71
N GLN A 106 27.74 15.51 7.96
CA GLN A 106 29.09 14.93 7.78
C GLN A 106 29.88 14.47 9.04
N TRP A 107 29.39 14.68 10.26
CA TRP A 107 30.11 14.40 11.53
C TRP A 107 29.31 13.59 12.56
N LEU A 108 27.98 13.43 12.43
CA LEU A 108 27.14 12.64 13.35
C LEU A 108 26.03 11.92 12.58
N LYS A 109 25.77 10.66 12.95
CA LYS A 109 24.79 9.78 12.32
C LYS A 109 23.81 9.24 13.37
N ASN A 110 22.52 9.29 13.08
CA ASN A 110 21.51 8.49 13.78
C ASN A 110 21.38 7.12 13.10
N VAL A 111 21.25 6.04 13.87
CA VAL A 111 21.16 4.67 13.35
C VAL A 111 19.94 3.96 13.93
N HIS A 112 18.98 3.62 13.06
CA HIS A 112 17.78 2.88 13.44
C HIS A 112 18.06 1.36 13.44
N TRP A 113 17.37 0.61 14.31
CA TRP A 113 17.43 -0.84 14.35
C TRP A 113 16.06 -1.44 14.72
N HIS A 114 15.84 -2.68 14.28
CA HIS A 114 14.60 -3.42 14.49
C HIS A 114 14.90 -4.88 14.76
N TYR A 115 14.10 -5.50 15.62
CA TYR A 115 14.12 -6.90 15.98
C TYR A 115 12.70 -7.45 15.87
N ALA A 116 12.57 -8.58 15.20
CA ALA A 116 11.34 -9.35 15.11
C ALA A 116 11.66 -10.82 15.40
N GLY A 117 10.97 -11.40 16.39
CA GLY A 117 11.12 -12.82 16.71
C GLY A 117 10.01 -13.35 17.60
N ASP A 118 9.86 -14.68 17.66
CA ASP A 118 8.77 -15.35 18.40
C ASP A 118 8.85 -15.15 19.93
N LYS A 119 10.03 -14.77 20.44
CA LYS A 119 10.31 -14.60 21.87
C LYS A 119 11.26 -13.43 22.08
N LEU A 120 11.05 -12.69 23.17
CA LEU A 120 11.94 -11.63 23.58
C LEU A 120 13.26 -12.26 24.04
N PRO A 121 14.41 -11.86 23.50
CA PRO A 121 15.67 -12.47 23.86
C PRO A 121 16.00 -12.13 25.31
N ASN A 122 16.52 -13.11 26.07
CA ASN A 122 16.96 -12.87 27.44
C ASN A 122 18.08 -11.82 27.52
N HIS A 123 18.84 -11.67 26.43
CA HIS A 123 19.88 -10.66 26.28
C HIS A 123 19.78 -10.04 24.88
N PHE A 124 19.53 -8.73 24.82
CA PHE A 124 19.64 -7.96 23.59
C PHE A 124 20.97 -7.20 23.60
N SER A 125 21.84 -7.47 22.63
CA SER A 125 23.15 -6.83 22.52
C SER A 125 23.23 -5.95 21.28
N ILE A 126 23.74 -4.74 21.45
CA ILE A 126 24.03 -3.82 20.35
C ILE A 126 25.54 -3.73 20.23
N ARG A 127 26.07 -4.18 19.10
CA ARG A 127 27.49 -4.12 18.80
C ARG A 127 27.81 -2.83 18.06
N ILE A 128 28.75 -2.05 18.60
CA ILE A 128 29.38 -0.95 17.88
C ILE A 128 30.73 -1.42 17.35
N GLU A 129 30.95 -1.23 16.06
CA GLU A 129 32.23 -1.43 15.39
C GLU A 129 32.87 -0.08 15.06
N ASP A 130 34.16 0.07 15.33
CA ASP A 130 34.96 1.22 14.93
C ASP A 130 35.74 0.87 13.66
N ASP A 131 35.39 1.50 12.54
CA ASP A 131 36.05 1.28 11.25
C ASP A 131 37.55 1.62 11.28
N ALA A 132 37.92 2.65 12.03
CA ALA A 132 39.30 3.14 12.05
C ALA A 132 40.22 2.17 12.78
N THR A 133 39.72 1.56 13.86
CA THR A 133 40.50 0.64 14.69
C THR A 133 40.18 -0.84 14.46
N ARG A 134 39.09 -1.14 13.73
CA ARG A 134 38.49 -2.48 13.58
C ARG A 134 38.23 -3.19 14.91
N ASN A 135 37.97 -2.41 15.95
CA ASN A 135 37.56 -2.91 17.26
C ASN A 135 36.04 -2.98 17.32
N PHE A 136 35.52 -3.92 18.11
CA PHE A 136 34.09 -3.98 18.39
C PHE A 136 33.80 -4.01 19.89
N HIS A 137 32.67 -3.40 20.25
CA HIS A 137 32.15 -3.29 21.60
C HIS A 137 30.69 -3.75 21.63
N ASP A 138 30.41 -4.80 22.41
CA ASP A 138 29.07 -5.36 22.57
C ASP A 138 28.42 -4.78 23.83
N TYR A 139 27.42 -3.92 23.64
CA TYR A 139 26.67 -3.30 24.74
C TYR A 139 25.41 -4.11 25.04
N GLN A 140 25.18 -4.41 26.31
CA GLN A 140 23.95 -5.08 26.75
C GLN A 140 22.86 -4.06 27.04
N LEU A 141 21.70 -4.27 26.42
CA LEU A 141 20.51 -3.48 26.70
C LEU A 141 19.74 -4.12 27.88
N PRO A 142 19.58 -3.41 29.01
CA PRO A 142 18.75 -3.87 30.12
C PRO A 142 17.28 -3.73 29.77
N LEU A 143 16.68 -4.79 29.21
CA LEU A 143 15.30 -4.82 28.73
C LEU A 143 14.27 -4.50 29.81
N ASP A 144 14.57 -4.79 31.07
CA ASP A 144 13.78 -4.44 32.26
C ASP A 144 13.67 -2.92 32.48
N LYS A 145 14.59 -2.14 31.90
CA LYS A 145 14.63 -0.67 32.00
C LYS A 145 14.14 0.02 30.73
N VAL A 146 13.75 -0.75 29.71
CA VAL A 146 13.17 -0.23 28.48
C VAL A 146 11.67 -0.04 28.69
N ILE A 147 11.20 1.20 28.53
CA ILE A 147 9.80 1.57 28.80
C ILE A 147 8.91 1.26 27.61
N ASP A 148 9.40 1.54 26.41
CA ASP A 148 8.74 1.21 25.17
C ASP A 148 9.72 0.42 24.30
N LEU A 149 9.38 -0.84 24.02
CA LEU A 149 10.18 -1.71 23.18
C LEU A 149 10.21 -1.23 21.72
N LEU A 150 9.25 -0.41 21.29
CA LEU A 150 9.17 0.12 19.93
C LEU A 150 9.91 1.46 19.75
N ASP A 151 10.31 2.14 20.83
CA ASP A 151 11.03 3.41 20.78
C ASP A 151 12.22 3.43 21.76
N VAL A 152 13.16 2.50 21.57
CA VAL A 152 14.38 2.47 22.38
C VAL A 152 15.36 3.53 21.90
N GLN A 153 15.56 4.57 22.70
CA GLN A 153 16.51 5.65 22.38
C GLN A 153 17.85 5.43 23.08
N LEU A 154 18.90 5.27 22.29
CA LEU A 154 20.28 5.16 22.75
C LEU A 154 21.06 6.40 22.32
N LEU A 155 21.92 6.92 23.18
CA LEU A 155 22.74 8.09 22.94
C LEU A 155 24.21 7.67 22.98
N TYR A 156 24.96 7.95 21.93
CA TYR A 156 26.40 7.77 21.93
C TYR A 156 27.08 9.05 22.43
N GLN A 157 27.58 9.04 23.66
CA GLN A 157 28.25 10.19 24.26
C GLN A 157 29.46 9.74 25.08
N ARG A 158 30.54 10.54 25.07
CA ARG A 158 31.78 10.26 25.82
C ARG A 158 32.39 8.89 25.50
N LYS A 159 32.27 8.46 24.24
CA LYS A 159 32.72 7.14 23.75
C LYS A 159 32.02 5.93 24.37
N GLN A 160 30.80 6.10 24.86
CA GLN A 160 29.97 5.06 25.45
C GLN A 160 28.52 5.19 24.99
N LEU A 161 27.77 4.09 25.01
CA LEU A 161 26.33 4.11 24.78
C LEU A 161 25.56 4.33 26.07
N TRP A 162 24.52 5.13 25.99
CA TRP A 162 23.61 5.45 27.08
C TRP A 162 22.18 5.14 26.65
N LEU A 163 21.40 4.42 27.45
CA LEU A 163 19.96 4.29 27.28
C LEU A 163 19.27 5.54 27.84
N LYS A 164 18.51 6.23 27.00
CA LYS A 164 17.71 7.37 27.41
C LYS A 164 16.42 6.88 28.06
N THR A 165 16.16 7.32 29.28
CA THR A 165 14.92 7.06 30.02
C THR A 165 14.29 8.39 30.46
N PRO A 166 13.00 8.44 30.80
CA PRO A 166 12.35 9.64 31.34
C PRO A 166 13.01 10.17 32.61
N THR A 167 13.65 9.29 33.38
CA THR A 167 14.35 9.63 34.63
C THR A 167 15.81 10.04 34.43
N GLY A 168 16.33 9.98 33.20
CA GLY A 168 17.72 10.31 32.87
C GLY A 168 18.39 9.27 31.96
N ASN A 169 19.69 9.42 31.73
CA ASN A 169 20.46 8.52 30.87
C ASN A 169 21.17 7.44 31.70
N ILE A 170 21.07 6.18 31.27
CA ILE A 170 21.69 5.03 31.92
C ILE A 170 22.85 4.55 31.05
N GLU A 171 24.07 4.53 31.56
CA GLU A 171 25.24 3.99 30.85
C GLU A 171 25.05 2.50 30.57
N LEU A 172 25.26 2.07 29.33
CA LEU A 172 25.21 0.66 28.95
C LEU A 172 26.55 -0.01 29.25
N ILE A 173 26.47 -1.21 29.83
CA ILE A 173 27.64 -2.00 30.18
C ILE A 173 28.19 -2.67 28.91
N VAL A 174 29.50 -2.51 28.69
CA VAL A 174 30.24 -3.27 27.67
C VAL A 174 30.41 -4.70 28.16
N SER A 175 29.72 -5.63 27.50
CA SER A 175 29.76 -7.05 27.82
C SER A 175 30.97 -7.76 27.23
N ASN A 176 31.37 -7.39 26.00
CA ASN A 176 32.58 -7.87 25.34
C ASN A 176 33.23 -6.73 24.58
N SER A 177 34.56 -6.68 24.61
CA SER A 177 35.37 -5.86 23.73
C SER A 177 36.49 -6.72 23.19
N ALA A 178 36.62 -6.80 21.86
CA ALA A 178 37.75 -7.50 21.26
C ALA A 178 38.43 -6.65 20.19
N SER A 179 39.76 -6.75 20.18
CA SER A 179 40.63 -6.18 19.16
C SER A 179 41.07 -7.30 18.20
N ARG A 180 40.31 -7.43 17.10
CA ARG A 180 40.54 -8.31 15.94
C ARG A 180 40.67 -9.84 16.11
N GLU A 181 40.43 -10.49 14.96
CA GLU A 181 40.27 -11.91 14.64
C GLU A 181 41.10 -12.90 15.47
N LEU A 182 40.43 -13.91 16.05
CA LEU A 182 41.04 -15.20 16.34
C LEU A 182 41.62 -15.74 15.03
N ASN A 183 42.94 -15.55 14.85
CA ASN A 183 43.68 -16.09 13.73
C ASN A 183 43.82 -17.61 13.94
N ILE A 184 42.81 -18.38 13.48
CA ILE A 184 42.76 -19.85 13.55
C ILE A 184 43.87 -20.50 12.66
N GLY A 185 44.77 -19.71 12.08
CA GLY A 185 45.95 -20.21 11.36
C GLY A 185 47.08 -20.74 12.25
N ASN A 186 47.16 -20.39 13.54
CA ASN A 186 48.34 -20.67 14.38
C ASN A 186 48.06 -21.32 15.75
N LEU A 187 46.85 -21.81 16.01
CA LEU A 187 46.52 -22.51 17.25
C LEU A 187 46.02 -23.95 16.98
N LEU A 188 47.01 -24.84 16.95
CA LEU A 188 47.01 -26.28 17.25
C LEU A 188 46.86 -27.29 16.09
N PRO A 189 47.68 -28.36 16.13
CA PRO A 189 47.71 -29.43 15.14
C PRO A 189 46.44 -30.27 15.21
N VAL A 190 46.06 -30.77 14.04
CA VAL A 190 45.11 -31.87 13.80
C VAL A 190 45.27 -32.95 14.89
N THR A 191 44.32 -33.06 15.83
CA THR A 191 43.93 -34.25 16.63
C THR A 191 43.33 -33.89 17.99
N SER A 192 42.17 -33.23 18.04
CA SER A 192 41.23 -33.42 19.16
C SER A 192 39.86 -32.88 18.78
N ARG A 193 38.97 -33.79 18.40
CA ARG A 193 37.53 -33.51 18.32
C ARG A 193 37.03 -33.21 19.72
N LEU A 194 36.79 -31.94 20.04
CA LEU A 194 35.97 -31.58 21.19
C LEU A 194 34.49 -31.79 20.84
N PRO A 195 33.68 -32.35 21.76
CA PRO A 195 32.29 -32.69 21.50
C PRO A 195 31.45 -31.41 21.42
N TRP A 196 30.87 -31.16 20.26
CA TRP A 196 29.88 -30.11 20.06
C TRP A 196 28.58 -30.52 20.75
N SER A 197 28.31 -29.96 21.93
CA SER A 197 26.96 -29.94 22.52
C SER A 197 26.69 -28.59 23.18
N ASN A 198 25.68 -27.89 22.65
CA ASN A 198 24.85 -26.86 23.30
C ASN A 198 25.30 -25.38 23.36
N ASN A 199 26.02 -24.86 22.37
CA ASN A 199 26.07 -23.40 22.15
C ASN A 199 25.97 -23.06 20.65
N PRO A 200 24.86 -22.49 20.15
CA PRO A 200 24.80 -21.94 18.80
C PRO A 200 25.23 -20.48 18.85
N SER A 201 26.53 -20.22 18.81
CA SER A 201 27.04 -18.85 18.62
C SER A 201 28.40 -18.84 17.95
N PHE A 202 28.43 -19.30 16.70
CA PHE A 202 29.44 -18.91 15.71
C PHE A 202 28.75 -18.78 14.35
N GLY A 203 28.11 -17.64 14.14
CA GLY A 203 27.69 -17.20 12.81
C GLY A 203 28.86 -16.48 12.15
N LEU A 204 29.33 -17.00 11.02
CA LEU A 204 30.29 -16.35 10.14
C LEU A 204 29.77 -14.96 9.72
N ILE A 205 30.62 -13.96 9.86
CA ILE A 205 30.34 -12.54 9.59
C ILE A 205 30.37 -12.31 8.08
N SER A 206 29.25 -11.90 7.49
CA SER A 206 29.23 -11.23 6.19
C SER A 206 29.52 -9.74 6.41
N GLN A 207 30.56 -9.23 5.77
CA GLN A 207 30.95 -7.82 5.79
C GLN A 207 29.91 -6.99 5.01
N ALA A 208 29.00 -6.29 5.69
CA ALA A 208 28.24 -5.20 5.09
C ALA A 208 29.06 -3.91 5.17
N HIS A 209 29.59 -3.45 4.04
CA HIS A 209 30.28 -2.17 3.94
C HIS A 209 29.29 -1.01 4.10
N ALA A 210 29.19 -0.41 5.28
CA ALA A 210 28.55 0.88 5.45
C ALA A 210 29.50 2.01 5.01
N GLY A 211 29.41 2.42 3.75
CA GLY A 211 29.99 3.65 3.26
C GLY A 211 28.92 4.40 2.47
N ASP A 212 28.38 5.47 3.04
CA ASP A 212 27.59 6.60 2.46
C ASP A 212 26.64 6.36 1.27
N LYS A 213 26.26 5.13 0.98
CA LYS A 213 25.21 4.71 0.08
C LYS A 213 24.44 3.64 0.83
N VAL A 214 23.15 3.85 1.03
CA VAL A 214 22.28 2.73 1.42
C VAL A 214 22.49 1.66 0.34
N ASP A 215 22.92 0.47 0.77
CA ASP A 215 23.13 -0.64 -0.15
C ASP A 215 21.81 -0.91 -0.85
N THR A 216 21.76 -0.60 -2.14
CA THR A 216 20.57 -0.76 -2.96
C THR A 216 20.14 -2.21 -3.03
N ALA A 217 21.07 -3.17 -2.89
CA ALA A 217 20.74 -4.59 -2.78
C ALA A 217 20.02 -4.90 -1.47
N LEU A 218 20.38 -4.23 -0.37
CA LEU A 218 19.72 -4.38 0.92
C LEU A 218 18.30 -3.80 0.89
N VAL A 219 18.06 -2.69 0.20
CA VAL A 219 16.70 -2.15 -0.01
C VAL A 219 15.84 -3.14 -0.80
N MET A 220 16.38 -3.76 -1.85
CA MET A 220 15.63 -4.77 -2.61
C MET A 220 15.35 -6.03 -1.78
N GLN A 221 16.34 -6.54 -1.04
CA GLN A 221 16.13 -7.64 -0.09
C GLN A 221 15.08 -7.30 0.98
N ALA A 222 14.98 -6.04 1.38
CA ALA A 222 14.00 -5.56 2.35
C ALA A 222 12.57 -5.58 1.83
N LEU A 223 12.37 -5.34 0.54
CA LEU A 223 11.06 -5.48 -0.10
C LEU A 223 10.57 -6.94 -0.06
N GLU A 224 11.49 -7.89 0.03
CA GLU A 224 11.23 -9.33 0.12
C GLU A 224 11.14 -9.86 1.56
N ALA A 225 11.39 -9.01 2.57
CA ALA A 225 11.35 -9.44 3.95
C ALA A 225 9.95 -9.94 4.34
N ASP A 226 9.87 -10.99 5.17
CA ASP A 226 8.60 -11.51 5.67
C ASP A 226 7.84 -10.50 6.56
N ASP A 227 8.58 -9.59 7.22
CA ASP A 227 8.03 -8.54 8.07
C ASP A 227 7.45 -7.38 7.23
N SER A 228 6.16 -7.09 7.42
CA SER A 228 5.47 -5.99 6.74
C SER A 228 6.00 -4.60 7.08
N TYR A 229 6.51 -4.39 8.29
CA TYR A 229 7.09 -3.11 8.70
C TYR A 229 8.36 -2.81 7.90
N ILE A 230 9.21 -3.82 7.76
CA ILE A 230 10.43 -3.74 6.96
C ILE A 230 10.11 -3.41 5.50
N ARG A 231 9.13 -4.11 4.89
CA ARG A 231 8.70 -3.83 3.52
C ARG A 231 8.16 -2.41 3.39
N GLN A 232 7.33 -1.96 4.33
CA GLN A 232 6.75 -0.62 4.31
C GLN A 232 7.83 0.46 4.41
N PHE A 233 8.82 0.26 5.28
CA PHE A 233 9.94 1.19 5.44
C PHE A 233 10.84 1.22 4.20
N ALA A 234 11.16 0.07 3.62
CA ALA A 234 11.89 -0.01 2.36
C ALA A 234 11.16 0.70 1.21
N SER A 235 9.84 0.47 1.08
CA SER A 235 9.01 1.23 0.14
C SER A 235 9.02 2.73 0.43
N GLN A 236 8.99 3.16 1.70
CA GLN A 236 9.05 4.59 2.04
C GLN A 236 10.41 5.19 1.69
N TYR A 237 11.50 4.46 1.93
CA TYR A 237 12.84 4.89 1.54
C TYR A 237 12.95 5.09 0.02
N LEU A 238 12.34 4.18 -0.77
CA LEU A 238 12.26 4.33 -2.22
C LEU A 238 11.46 5.58 -2.63
N VAL A 239 10.37 5.89 -1.94
CA VAL A 239 9.57 7.11 -2.17
C VAL A 239 10.41 8.36 -1.86
N ASP A 240 11.04 8.41 -0.69
CA ASP A 240 11.83 9.57 -0.23
C ASP A 240 13.06 9.83 -1.13
N ASN A 241 13.53 8.82 -1.86
CA ASN A 241 14.71 8.90 -2.74
C ASN A 241 14.35 8.60 -4.22
N ILE A 242 13.09 8.82 -4.62
CA ILE A 242 12.58 8.32 -5.90
C ILE A 242 13.39 8.83 -7.10
N VAL A 243 13.81 10.10 -7.09
CA VAL A 243 14.57 10.72 -8.18
C VAL A 243 15.90 10.02 -8.42
N SER A 244 16.63 9.67 -7.36
CA SER A 244 17.95 9.04 -7.47
C SER A 244 17.88 7.53 -7.71
N LEU A 245 16.79 6.89 -7.28
CA LEU A 245 16.61 5.43 -7.37
C LEU A 245 15.78 4.98 -8.56
N THR A 246 15.19 5.90 -9.33
CA THR A 246 14.39 5.56 -10.52
C THR A 246 15.11 4.59 -11.48
N PRO A 247 16.37 4.81 -11.90
CA PRO A 247 17.04 3.89 -12.82
C PRO A 247 17.20 2.47 -12.28
N LEU A 248 17.37 2.33 -10.96
CA LEU A 248 17.46 1.03 -10.30
C LEU A 248 16.10 0.35 -10.23
N ILE A 249 15.05 1.11 -9.86
CA ILE A 249 13.66 0.62 -9.81
C ILE A 249 13.27 0.08 -11.18
N GLU A 250 13.56 0.82 -12.25
CA GLU A 250 13.26 0.40 -13.62
C GLU A 250 14.00 -0.86 -14.02
N LYS A 251 15.32 -0.90 -13.79
CA LYS A 251 16.13 -2.07 -14.09
C LYS A 251 15.59 -3.31 -13.38
N THR A 252 15.22 -3.17 -12.10
CA THR A 252 14.71 -4.28 -11.30
C THR A 252 13.30 -4.68 -11.75
N LEU A 253 12.43 -3.72 -12.05
CA LEU A 253 11.07 -4.01 -12.51
C LEU A 253 11.03 -4.72 -13.87
N LEU A 254 11.98 -4.40 -14.76
CA LEU A 254 12.11 -4.99 -16.09
C LEU A 254 12.84 -6.33 -16.09
N ASP A 255 13.47 -6.71 -14.98
CA ASP A 255 14.11 -8.01 -14.83
C ASP A 255 13.05 -9.11 -14.64
N GLU A 256 13.09 -10.13 -15.48
CA GLU A 256 12.15 -11.27 -15.45
C GLU A 256 12.31 -12.11 -14.18
N ASP A 257 13.50 -12.10 -13.57
CA ASP A 257 13.80 -12.86 -12.35
C ASP A 257 13.33 -12.14 -11.06
N THR A 258 12.79 -10.93 -11.17
CA THR A 258 12.35 -10.17 -9.99
C THR A 258 11.15 -10.83 -9.32
N SER A 259 11.29 -11.12 -8.03
CA SER A 259 10.25 -11.77 -7.25
C SER A 259 8.96 -10.94 -7.17
N LEU A 260 7.83 -11.63 -6.96
CA LEU A 260 6.52 -10.99 -6.78
C LEU A 260 6.51 -9.99 -5.62
N GLY A 261 7.23 -10.28 -4.54
CA GLY A 261 7.35 -9.41 -3.36
C GLY A 261 8.06 -8.10 -3.71
N SER A 262 9.18 -8.20 -4.41
CA SER A 262 9.91 -7.06 -4.94
C SER A 262 9.08 -6.25 -5.93
N GLN A 263 8.43 -6.89 -6.91
CA GLN A 263 7.53 -6.21 -7.85
C GLN A 263 6.43 -5.41 -7.13
N LEU A 264 5.76 -6.03 -6.15
CA LEU A 264 4.74 -5.35 -5.34
C LEU A 264 5.33 -4.16 -4.57
N GLY A 265 6.48 -4.33 -3.93
CA GLY A 265 7.17 -3.28 -3.18
C GLY A 265 7.55 -2.08 -4.04
N LEU A 266 8.09 -2.34 -5.24
CA LEU A 266 8.48 -1.33 -6.22
C LEU A 266 7.26 -0.57 -6.76
N VAL A 267 6.24 -1.28 -7.24
CA VAL A 267 5.02 -0.67 -7.78
C VAL A 267 4.26 0.10 -6.70
N THR A 268 4.27 -0.37 -5.45
CA THR A 268 3.71 0.36 -4.31
C THR A 268 4.46 1.67 -4.07
N ALA A 269 5.79 1.66 -4.11
CA ALA A 269 6.59 2.87 -3.95
C ALA A 269 6.31 3.87 -5.08
N LEU A 270 6.26 3.42 -6.33
CA LEU A 270 5.92 4.25 -7.49
C LEU A 270 4.51 4.86 -7.38
N ALA A 271 3.51 4.06 -6.99
CA ALA A 271 2.14 4.52 -6.79
C ALA A 271 2.04 5.58 -5.68
N LYS A 272 2.84 5.45 -4.61
CA LYS A 272 2.91 6.45 -3.52
C LYS A 272 3.62 7.73 -3.97
N ALA A 273 4.78 7.61 -4.61
CA ALA A 273 5.58 8.73 -5.09
C ALA A 273 4.85 9.59 -6.15
N SER A 274 3.87 9.02 -6.83
CA SER A 274 3.01 9.70 -7.81
C SER A 274 1.75 10.35 -7.22
N SER A 275 1.61 10.39 -5.90
CA SER A 275 0.56 11.20 -5.26
C SER A 275 0.77 12.70 -5.54
N ALA A 276 -0.31 13.47 -5.67
CA ALA A 276 -0.26 14.88 -6.05
C ALA A 276 0.69 15.71 -5.16
N ASP A 277 0.68 15.46 -3.84
CA ASP A 277 1.53 16.17 -2.87
C ASP A 277 3.03 15.96 -3.08
N LEU A 278 3.42 14.78 -3.59
CA LEU A 278 4.82 14.38 -3.77
C LEU A 278 5.28 14.61 -5.23
N ALA A 279 4.43 14.32 -6.21
CA ALA A 279 4.73 14.51 -7.62
C ALA A 279 4.99 15.99 -8.00
N LEU A 280 4.36 16.93 -7.29
CA LEU A 280 4.62 18.36 -7.47
C LEU A 280 6.01 18.81 -6.95
N LYS A 281 6.57 18.09 -5.97
CA LYS A 281 7.85 18.42 -5.34
C LYS A 281 9.03 17.80 -6.07
N ASP A 282 8.86 16.55 -6.53
CA ASP A 282 9.94 15.75 -7.08
C ASP A 282 9.64 15.43 -8.55
N LYS A 283 10.41 16.04 -9.47
CA LYS A 283 10.31 15.74 -10.90
C LYS A 283 11.05 14.43 -11.20
N TRP A 284 10.30 13.35 -11.38
CA TRP A 284 10.81 12.05 -11.81
C TRP A 284 9.88 11.43 -12.86
N HIS A 285 10.43 10.61 -13.75
CA HIS A 285 9.67 9.95 -14.81
C HIS A 285 10.25 8.55 -15.06
N LEU A 286 9.36 7.62 -15.40
CA LEU A 286 9.74 6.30 -15.90
C LEU A 286 9.93 6.33 -17.43
N THR A 287 10.86 5.53 -17.92
CA THR A 287 11.01 5.07 -19.29
C THR A 287 9.73 4.39 -19.77
N GLY A 288 9.49 4.46 -21.08
CA GLY A 288 8.33 3.82 -21.70
C GLY A 288 8.25 2.31 -21.41
N ALA A 289 9.39 1.60 -21.42
CA ALA A 289 9.43 0.17 -21.11
C ALA A 289 8.95 -0.13 -19.68
N ALA A 290 9.41 0.63 -18.69
CA ALA A 290 8.98 0.46 -17.30
C ALA A 290 7.49 0.79 -17.13
N GLN A 291 6.98 1.81 -17.82
CA GLN A 291 5.54 2.12 -17.80
C GLN A 291 4.69 1.01 -18.43
N LEU A 292 5.13 0.45 -19.56
CA LEU A 292 4.48 -0.70 -20.20
C LEU A 292 4.49 -1.92 -19.28
N LYS A 293 5.61 -2.17 -18.59
CA LYS A 293 5.67 -3.25 -17.60
C LYS A 293 4.63 -3.08 -16.50
N ILE A 294 4.41 -1.86 -16.00
CA ILE A 294 3.37 -1.61 -14.99
C ILE A 294 1.96 -1.81 -15.59
N ALA A 295 1.75 -1.46 -16.85
CA ALA A 295 0.50 -1.73 -17.57
C ALA A 295 0.20 -3.23 -17.61
N GLU A 296 1.18 -4.07 -17.93
CA GLU A 296 1.04 -5.54 -17.86
C GLU A 296 0.67 -6.00 -16.44
N LEU A 297 1.37 -5.48 -15.42
CA LEU A 297 1.16 -5.85 -14.02
C LEU A 297 -0.23 -5.46 -13.49
N ALA A 298 -0.92 -4.50 -14.11
CA ALA A 298 -2.32 -4.16 -13.79
C ALA A 298 -3.30 -5.31 -14.06
N PHE A 299 -2.88 -6.32 -14.85
CA PHE A 299 -3.63 -7.54 -15.14
C PHE A 299 -3.12 -8.76 -14.38
N SER A 300 -2.19 -8.59 -13.43
CA SER A 300 -1.69 -9.69 -12.59
C SER A 300 -2.82 -10.38 -11.82
N ASP A 301 -2.70 -11.71 -11.66
CA ASP A 301 -3.57 -12.50 -10.78
C ASP A 301 -3.41 -12.10 -9.30
N ASN A 302 -2.27 -11.50 -8.94
CA ASN A 302 -2.07 -10.92 -7.63
C ASN A 302 -2.85 -9.60 -7.51
N THR A 303 -3.96 -9.64 -6.79
CA THR A 303 -4.88 -8.51 -6.63
C THR A 303 -4.23 -7.28 -6.00
N ALA A 304 -3.26 -7.45 -5.09
CA ALA A 304 -2.54 -6.35 -4.48
C ALA A 304 -1.62 -5.66 -5.50
N LEU A 305 -0.86 -6.44 -6.28
CA LEU A 305 0.01 -5.92 -7.33
C LEU A 305 -0.79 -5.20 -8.41
N ALA A 306 -1.86 -5.84 -8.89
CA ALA A 306 -2.77 -5.25 -9.86
C ALA A 306 -3.37 -3.93 -9.35
N ALA A 307 -3.79 -3.87 -8.08
CA ALA A 307 -4.34 -2.65 -7.50
C ALA A 307 -3.31 -1.51 -7.42
N GLN A 308 -2.06 -1.79 -7.03
CA GLN A 308 -1.02 -0.75 -6.97
C GLN A 308 -0.60 -0.30 -8.36
N ALA A 309 -0.50 -1.22 -9.33
CA ALA A 309 -0.22 -0.91 -10.72
C ALA A 309 -1.31 0.00 -11.31
N LYS A 310 -2.59 -0.32 -11.11
CA LYS A 310 -3.71 0.53 -11.52
C LYS A 310 -3.63 1.93 -10.89
N ARG A 311 -3.34 2.01 -9.58
CA ARG A 311 -3.17 3.30 -8.88
C ARG A 311 -2.07 4.15 -9.49
N PHE A 312 -0.94 3.54 -9.83
CA PHE A 312 0.14 4.22 -10.54
C PHE A 312 -0.32 4.71 -11.92
N LEU A 313 -0.91 3.82 -12.73
CA LEU A 313 -1.33 4.13 -14.10
C LEU A 313 -2.37 5.25 -14.15
N ILE A 314 -3.37 5.23 -13.28
CA ILE A 314 -4.41 6.25 -13.19
C ILE A 314 -3.80 7.65 -12.98
N ARG A 315 -2.69 7.75 -12.24
CA ARG A 315 -2.02 9.01 -11.91
C ARG A 315 -0.98 9.44 -12.94
N ASN A 316 -0.49 8.51 -13.75
CA ASN A 316 0.62 8.74 -14.68
C ASN A 316 0.29 8.29 -16.11
N VAL A 317 -1.01 8.27 -16.45
CA VAL A 317 -1.45 7.82 -17.77
C VAL A 317 -0.90 8.75 -18.86
N SER A 318 -0.32 8.14 -19.89
CA SER A 318 0.14 8.78 -21.11
C SER A 318 -0.52 8.14 -22.34
N PRO A 319 -0.49 8.79 -23.51
CA PRO A 319 -1.02 8.21 -24.76
C PRO A 319 -0.44 6.82 -25.06
N ASN A 320 0.86 6.63 -24.84
CA ASN A 320 1.52 5.35 -25.09
C ASN A 320 1.01 4.25 -24.15
N THR A 321 0.95 4.53 -22.84
CA THR A 321 0.42 3.55 -21.87
C THR A 321 -1.06 3.27 -22.10
N PHE A 322 -1.83 4.26 -22.54
CA PHE A 322 -3.25 4.07 -22.82
C PHE A 322 -3.47 3.19 -24.05
N SER A 323 -2.69 3.40 -25.12
CA SER A 323 -2.72 2.53 -26.31
C SER A 323 -2.37 1.08 -25.98
N GLU A 324 -1.42 0.84 -25.06
CA GLU A 324 -1.09 -0.51 -24.60
C GLU A 324 -2.20 -1.11 -23.73
N LEU A 325 -2.82 -0.32 -22.86
CA LEU A 325 -3.97 -0.79 -22.10
C LEU A 325 -5.12 -1.21 -23.04
N GLN A 326 -5.33 -0.47 -24.13
CA GLN A 326 -6.31 -0.83 -25.16
C GLN A 326 -5.95 -2.13 -25.88
N SER A 327 -4.68 -2.37 -26.22
CA SER A 327 -4.25 -3.61 -26.88
C SER A 327 -4.50 -4.85 -26.01
N HIS A 328 -4.30 -4.74 -24.70
CA HIS A 328 -4.54 -5.83 -23.74
C HIS A 328 -6.03 -6.02 -23.38
N CYS A 329 -6.83 -4.99 -23.62
CA CYS A 329 -8.26 -4.91 -23.32
C CYS A 329 -9.10 -4.75 -24.57
N ASP A 330 -8.83 -5.53 -25.62
CA ASP A 330 -9.79 -5.65 -26.71
C ASP A 330 -11.11 -6.24 -26.17
N ILE A 331 -12.07 -5.35 -25.93
CA ILE A 331 -13.35 -5.69 -25.29
C ILE A 331 -14.18 -6.61 -26.17
N ALA A 332 -14.00 -6.55 -27.49
CA ALA A 332 -14.66 -7.48 -28.40
C ALA A 332 -14.20 -8.91 -28.16
N ASP A 333 -12.91 -9.09 -27.85
CA ASP A 333 -12.29 -10.40 -27.61
C ASP A 333 -12.55 -10.93 -26.20
N VAL A 334 -12.69 -10.06 -25.20
CA VAL A 334 -12.87 -10.47 -23.79
C VAL A 334 -14.31 -10.41 -23.29
N ALA A 335 -15.28 -10.07 -24.15
CA ALA A 335 -16.69 -9.90 -23.79
C ALA A 335 -17.26 -11.10 -23.01
N GLY A 336 -18.00 -10.82 -21.93
CA GLY A 336 -18.64 -11.84 -21.09
C GLY A 336 -17.72 -12.53 -20.07
N THR A 337 -16.47 -12.09 -19.94
CA THR A 337 -15.51 -12.61 -18.94
C THR A 337 -15.32 -11.64 -17.76
N GLU A 338 -14.77 -12.13 -16.64
CA GLU A 338 -14.32 -11.25 -15.54
C GLU A 338 -13.23 -10.26 -15.99
N LYS A 339 -12.44 -10.64 -17.01
CA LYS A 339 -11.44 -9.77 -17.63
C LYS A 339 -12.08 -8.56 -18.32
N ALA A 340 -13.25 -8.72 -18.97
CA ALA A 340 -13.99 -7.58 -19.55
C ALA A 340 -14.34 -6.52 -18.51
N VAL A 341 -14.84 -6.94 -17.34
CA VAL A 341 -15.16 -6.01 -16.25
C VAL A 341 -13.92 -5.24 -15.81
N ARG A 342 -12.81 -5.96 -15.53
CA ARG A 342 -11.55 -5.35 -15.10
C ARG A 342 -10.99 -4.38 -16.15
N CYS A 343 -11.10 -4.75 -17.43
CA CYS A 343 -10.69 -3.93 -18.56
C CYS A 343 -11.55 -2.68 -18.71
N ALA A 344 -12.87 -2.81 -18.61
CA ALA A 344 -13.80 -1.69 -18.71
C ALA A 344 -13.48 -0.61 -17.67
N TYR A 345 -13.26 -1.01 -16.40
CA TYR A 345 -12.87 -0.07 -15.35
C TYR A 345 -11.53 0.60 -15.60
N LEU A 346 -10.51 -0.18 -15.96
CA LEU A 346 -9.17 0.36 -16.17
C LEU A 346 -9.14 1.32 -17.36
N LEU A 347 -9.74 0.96 -18.49
CA LEU A 347 -9.85 1.84 -19.66
C LEU A 347 -10.66 3.09 -19.34
N PHE A 348 -11.75 2.98 -18.57
CA PHE A 348 -12.55 4.13 -18.14
C PHE A 348 -11.74 5.11 -17.29
N ASP A 349 -11.08 4.65 -16.23
CA ASP A 349 -10.32 5.54 -15.36
C ASP A 349 -9.11 6.11 -16.11
N SER A 350 -8.43 5.31 -16.94
CA SER A 350 -7.30 5.79 -17.74
C SER A 350 -7.73 6.80 -18.80
N ALA A 351 -8.85 6.60 -19.50
CA ALA A 351 -9.38 7.57 -20.46
C ALA A 351 -9.76 8.88 -19.77
N TYR A 352 -10.44 8.80 -18.62
CA TYR A 352 -10.78 9.97 -17.82
C TYR A 352 -9.56 10.78 -17.42
N ASN A 353 -8.57 10.13 -16.81
CA ASN A 353 -7.38 10.84 -16.31
C ASN A 353 -6.51 11.35 -17.46
N LEU A 354 -6.44 10.65 -18.60
CA LEU A 354 -5.71 11.11 -19.78
C LEU A 354 -6.36 12.35 -20.38
N ALA A 355 -7.69 12.38 -20.51
CA ALA A 355 -8.44 13.54 -21.01
C ALA A 355 -8.23 14.77 -20.11
N ILE A 356 -8.29 14.61 -18.78
CA ILE A 356 -8.04 15.70 -17.83
C ILE A 356 -6.58 16.16 -17.91
N ALA A 357 -5.61 15.23 -17.98
CA ALA A 357 -4.20 15.58 -18.11
C ALA A 357 -3.90 16.34 -19.41
N GLN A 358 -4.51 15.94 -20.52
CA GLN A 358 -4.42 16.64 -21.80
C GLN A 358 -4.91 18.08 -21.67
N TRP A 359 -6.10 18.30 -21.11
CA TRP A 359 -6.62 19.65 -20.87
C TRP A 359 -5.73 20.48 -19.94
N VAL A 360 -5.28 19.93 -18.81
CA VAL A 360 -4.41 20.68 -17.88
C VAL A 360 -3.12 21.09 -18.57
N SER A 361 -2.51 20.19 -19.36
CA SER A 361 -1.29 20.50 -20.11
C SER A 361 -1.53 21.51 -21.24
N SER A 362 -2.74 21.55 -21.80
CA SER A 362 -3.06 22.42 -22.94
C SER A 362 -3.19 23.89 -22.58
N GLN A 363 -3.43 24.22 -21.30
CA GLN A 363 -3.48 25.60 -20.78
C GLN A 363 -2.17 26.38 -20.96
N TYR A 364 -1.07 25.68 -21.28
CA TYR A 364 0.24 26.28 -21.55
C TYR A 364 0.55 26.42 -23.05
N LEU A 365 -0.39 26.06 -23.93
CA LEU A 365 -0.24 26.14 -25.38
C LEU A 365 -0.84 27.44 -25.94
N SER A 366 -0.69 27.65 -27.25
CA SER A 366 -1.48 28.66 -27.94
C SER A 366 -2.97 28.29 -27.89
N GLU A 367 -3.83 29.29 -27.93
CA GLU A 367 -5.27 29.11 -27.78
C GLU A 367 -5.88 28.16 -28.84
N ASP A 368 -5.36 28.16 -30.07
CA ASP A 368 -5.80 27.23 -31.13
C ASP A 368 -5.44 25.78 -30.79
N ASN A 369 -4.23 25.55 -30.30
CA ASN A 369 -3.78 24.23 -29.87
C ASN A 369 -4.51 23.80 -28.60
N GLU A 370 -4.84 24.73 -27.70
CA GLU A 370 -5.65 24.44 -26.51
C GLU A 370 -7.05 23.94 -26.89
N LEU A 371 -7.73 24.64 -27.80
CA LEU A 371 -9.05 24.21 -28.31
C LEU A 371 -9.00 22.81 -28.94
N GLU A 372 -7.96 22.52 -29.71
CA GLU A 372 -7.74 21.21 -30.33
C GLU A 372 -7.54 20.12 -29.27
N GLN A 373 -6.68 20.36 -28.27
CA GLN A 373 -6.43 19.39 -27.20
C GLN A 373 -7.68 19.13 -26.34
N VAL A 374 -8.46 20.17 -26.02
CA VAL A 374 -9.73 20.00 -25.30
C VAL A 374 -10.74 19.21 -26.13
N GLN A 375 -10.79 19.42 -27.46
CA GLN A 375 -11.63 18.61 -28.34
C GLN A 375 -11.18 17.14 -28.35
N ASN A 376 -9.88 16.88 -28.51
CA ASN A 376 -9.33 15.53 -28.48
C ASN A 376 -9.65 14.82 -27.15
N ALA A 377 -9.60 15.54 -26.03
CA ALA A 377 -9.99 15.02 -24.73
C ALA A 377 -11.50 14.69 -24.66
N ILE A 378 -12.37 15.54 -25.21
CA ILE A 378 -13.82 15.25 -25.32
C ILE A 378 -14.07 14.02 -26.19
N ASP A 379 -13.40 13.89 -27.34
CA ASP A 379 -13.55 12.76 -28.25
C ASP A 379 -13.05 11.45 -27.62
N LEU A 380 -11.95 11.52 -26.85
CA LEU A 380 -11.44 10.40 -26.07
C LEU A 380 -12.49 9.91 -25.06
N LEU A 381 -13.12 10.81 -24.29
CA LEU A 381 -14.16 10.41 -23.34
C LEU A 381 -15.41 9.88 -24.04
N THR A 382 -15.82 10.52 -25.14
CA THR A 382 -17.01 10.15 -25.89
C THR A 382 -16.87 8.75 -26.49
N SER A 383 -15.72 8.42 -27.06
CA SER A 383 -15.43 7.10 -27.63
C SER A 383 -15.41 5.97 -26.59
N HIS A 384 -15.26 6.30 -25.31
CA HIS A 384 -15.24 5.34 -24.20
C HIS A 384 -16.48 5.42 -23.31
N SER A 385 -17.49 6.22 -23.70
CA SER A 385 -18.73 6.39 -22.92
C SER A 385 -19.50 5.08 -22.75
N ASP A 386 -19.47 4.17 -23.73
CA ASP A 386 -20.20 2.89 -23.69
C ASP A 386 -19.52 1.80 -22.84
N LEU A 387 -18.37 2.06 -22.23
CA LEU A 387 -17.65 1.07 -21.40
C LEU A 387 -18.48 0.56 -20.20
N TRP A 388 -19.46 1.35 -19.72
CA TRP A 388 -20.34 0.97 -18.61
C TRP A 388 -21.08 -0.34 -18.88
N ARG A 389 -21.38 -0.65 -20.15
CA ARG A 389 -22.09 -1.88 -20.55
C ARG A 389 -21.32 -3.15 -20.20
N PHE A 390 -20.01 -3.04 -20.01
CA PHE A 390 -19.10 -4.14 -19.69
C PHE A 390 -18.69 -4.15 -18.21
N GLY A 391 -19.05 -3.12 -17.44
CA GLY A 391 -18.80 -3.05 -16.01
C GLY A 391 -19.70 -3.97 -15.19
N ALA A 392 -19.26 -4.33 -13.98
CA ALA A 392 -20.08 -5.05 -13.01
C ALA A 392 -21.27 -4.19 -12.58
N VAL A 393 -22.45 -4.79 -12.46
CA VAL A 393 -23.73 -4.10 -12.22
C VAL A 393 -23.68 -3.16 -11.01
N ASP A 394 -23.06 -3.61 -9.92
CA ASP A 394 -22.91 -2.87 -8.66
C ASP A 394 -21.93 -1.69 -8.74
N GLN A 395 -21.13 -1.63 -9.80
CA GLN A 395 -20.14 -0.59 -10.01
C GLN A 395 -20.48 0.33 -11.20
N GLN A 396 -21.46 -0.04 -12.04
CA GLN A 396 -21.82 0.69 -13.28
C GLN A 396 -22.07 2.18 -13.05
N VAL A 397 -22.61 2.55 -11.89
CA VAL A 397 -22.84 3.95 -11.48
C VAL A 397 -21.56 4.81 -11.52
N GLN A 398 -20.37 4.22 -11.32
CA GLN A 398 -19.10 4.98 -11.38
C GLN A 398 -18.80 5.53 -12.77
N PHE A 399 -19.27 4.86 -13.83
CA PHE A 399 -19.02 5.28 -15.21
C PHE A 399 -19.65 6.64 -15.55
N ALA A 400 -20.64 7.09 -14.77
CA ALA A 400 -21.23 8.42 -14.88
C ALA A 400 -20.17 9.55 -14.80
N LYS A 401 -19.00 9.28 -14.19
CA LYS A 401 -17.86 10.19 -14.17
C LYS A 401 -17.39 10.59 -15.59
N ILE A 402 -17.58 9.78 -16.63
CA ILE A 402 -17.29 10.18 -18.02
C ILE A 402 -18.15 11.38 -18.41
N ASP A 403 -19.46 11.34 -18.15
CA ASP A 403 -20.38 12.43 -18.48
C ASP A 403 -20.01 13.72 -17.75
N TYR A 404 -19.56 13.59 -16.49
CA TYR A 404 -18.98 14.73 -15.75
C TYR A 404 -17.75 15.30 -16.45
N GLY A 405 -16.81 14.46 -16.90
CA GLY A 405 -15.62 14.89 -17.63
C GLY A 405 -15.94 15.58 -18.95
N ILE A 406 -16.85 15.02 -19.76
CA ILE A 406 -17.32 15.63 -21.01
C ILE A 406 -17.96 17.00 -20.73
N ALA A 407 -18.79 17.08 -19.70
CA ALA A 407 -19.45 18.32 -19.32
C ALA A 407 -18.45 19.41 -18.89
N LEU A 408 -17.47 19.05 -18.06
CA LEU A 408 -16.41 19.95 -17.61
C LEU A 408 -15.57 20.45 -18.78
N LEU A 409 -15.09 19.56 -19.65
CA LEU A 409 -14.27 19.94 -20.80
C LEU A 409 -15.05 20.79 -21.81
N SER A 410 -16.34 20.50 -22.02
CA SER A 410 -17.22 21.33 -22.85
C SER A 410 -17.40 22.73 -22.25
N HIS A 411 -17.48 22.85 -20.92
CA HIS A 411 -17.49 24.15 -20.25
C HIS A 411 -16.19 24.93 -20.48
N GLU A 412 -15.03 24.29 -20.31
CA GLU A 412 -13.73 24.92 -20.55
C GLU A 412 -13.57 25.36 -22.00
N LYS A 413 -14.02 24.54 -22.95
CA LYS A 413 -14.05 24.89 -24.38
C LYS A 413 -14.96 26.09 -24.66
N ALA A 414 -16.12 26.18 -24.01
CA ALA A 414 -17.01 27.33 -24.13
C ALA A 414 -16.35 28.63 -23.64
N LYS A 415 -15.52 28.57 -22.59
CA LYS A 415 -14.76 29.75 -22.11
C LYS A 415 -13.74 30.22 -23.15
N LEU A 416 -13.03 29.30 -23.79
CA LEU A 416 -12.06 29.66 -24.83
C LEU A 416 -12.75 30.41 -25.98
N TYR A 417 -13.92 29.94 -26.45
CA TYR A 417 -14.69 30.68 -27.46
C TYR A 417 -15.26 32.01 -26.97
N HIS A 418 -15.56 32.13 -25.68
CA HIS A 418 -15.94 33.42 -25.09
C HIS A 418 -14.80 34.45 -25.21
N LEU A 419 -13.55 34.04 -24.96
CA LEU A 419 -12.36 34.89 -25.13
C LEU A 419 -12.17 35.34 -26.58
N ARG A 420 -12.52 34.48 -27.56
CA ARG A 420 -12.52 34.80 -29.00
C ARG A 420 -13.70 35.65 -29.46
N GLN A 421 -14.66 35.93 -28.59
CA GLN A 421 -15.93 36.57 -28.94
C GLN A 421 -16.77 35.77 -29.95
N ASP A 422 -16.55 34.46 -30.05
CA ASP A 422 -17.38 33.55 -30.84
C ASP A 422 -18.56 33.05 -29.99
N LEU A 423 -19.60 33.89 -29.93
CA LEU A 423 -20.79 33.65 -29.11
C LEU A 423 -21.59 32.42 -29.57
N GLN A 424 -21.51 32.05 -30.85
CA GLN A 424 -22.21 30.88 -31.39
C GLN A 424 -21.58 29.60 -30.88
N SER A 425 -20.25 29.46 -31.05
CA SER A 425 -19.51 28.31 -30.53
C SER A 425 -19.58 28.24 -29.01
N GLN A 426 -19.48 29.39 -28.32
CA GLN A 426 -19.68 29.45 -26.87
C GLN A 426 -21.03 28.85 -26.45
N ALA A 427 -22.14 29.28 -27.06
CA ALA A 427 -23.47 28.80 -26.73
C ALA A 427 -23.64 27.30 -27.01
N GLN A 428 -23.07 26.80 -28.11
CA GLN A 428 -23.08 25.38 -28.46
C GLN A 428 -22.40 24.53 -27.38
N TYR A 429 -21.17 24.86 -26.99
CA TYR A 429 -20.43 24.07 -26.00
C TYR A 429 -21.01 24.21 -24.58
N GLN A 430 -21.63 25.36 -24.27
CA GLN A 430 -22.38 25.54 -23.02
C GLN A 430 -23.63 24.62 -22.97
N GLN A 431 -24.37 24.50 -24.08
CA GLN A 431 -25.49 23.56 -24.18
C GLN A 431 -25.02 22.10 -24.08
N GLN A 432 -23.91 21.75 -24.73
CA GLN A 432 -23.30 20.43 -24.63
C GLN A 432 -22.90 20.09 -23.19
N ALA A 433 -22.31 21.05 -22.46
CA ALA A 433 -21.98 20.89 -21.05
C ALA A 433 -23.23 20.64 -20.19
N GLN A 434 -24.28 21.43 -20.38
CA GLN A 434 -25.55 21.24 -19.67
C GLN A 434 -26.19 19.88 -19.97
N ALA A 435 -26.20 19.45 -21.24
CA ALA A 435 -26.74 18.15 -21.65
C ALA A 435 -25.98 16.99 -21.01
N SER A 436 -24.64 17.07 -20.98
CA SER A 436 -23.78 16.04 -20.39
C SER A 436 -23.94 15.99 -18.85
N PHE A 437 -24.07 17.14 -18.18
CA PHE A 437 -24.42 17.17 -16.75
C PHE A 437 -25.80 16.59 -16.47
N GLN A 438 -26.77 16.79 -17.35
CA GLN A 438 -28.10 16.19 -17.21
C GLN A 438 -28.01 14.66 -17.36
N GLN A 439 -27.26 14.17 -18.35
CA GLN A 439 -26.98 12.74 -18.55
C GLN A 439 -26.34 12.11 -17.32
N LEU A 440 -25.33 12.76 -16.71
CA LEU A 440 -24.74 12.33 -15.44
C LEU A 440 -25.81 12.13 -14.35
N ILE A 441 -26.68 13.12 -14.16
CA ILE A 441 -27.72 13.09 -13.11
C ILE A 441 -28.75 12.01 -13.39
N ASP A 442 -29.17 11.87 -14.65
CA ASP A 442 -30.16 10.89 -15.08
C ASP A 442 -29.60 9.47 -14.96
N PHE A 443 -28.34 9.25 -15.38
CA PHE A 443 -27.64 7.98 -15.27
C PHE A 443 -27.50 7.56 -13.80
N ILE A 444 -27.00 8.44 -12.93
CA ILE A 444 -26.92 8.17 -11.48
C ILE A 444 -28.33 7.91 -10.91
N GLY A 445 -29.36 8.60 -11.41
CA GLY A 445 -30.75 8.43 -10.99
C GLY A 445 -31.34 7.04 -11.27
N GLN A 446 -30.74 6.26 -12.16
CA GLN A 446 -31.11 4.85 -12.41
C GLN A 446 -30.59 3.92 -11.31
N TYR A 447 -29.65 4.38 -10.49
CA TYR A 447 -29.01 3.64 -9.41
C TYR A 447 -29.26 4.33 -8.05
N GLU A 448 -28.86 3.70 -6.95
CA GLU A 448 -28.90 4.36 -5.65
C GLU A 448 -27.78 5.42 -5.58
N ARG A 449 -28.15 6.70 -5.43
CA ARG A 449 -27.17 7.83 -5.41
C ARG A 449 -26.00 7.66 -4.44
N LYS A 450 -26.18 6.89 -3.37
CA LYS A 450 -25.16 6.63 -2.35
C LYS A 450 -24.02 5.74 -2.86
N ASP A 451 -24.25 5.01 -3.95
CA ASP A 451 -23.27 4.09 -4.52
C ASP A 451 -22.27 4.85 -5.40
N TYR A 452 -22.57 6.08 -5.81
CA TYR A 452 -21.65 6.92 -6.57
C TYR A 452 -20.61 7.62 -5.66
N GLU A 453 -19.32 7.43 -5.95
CA GLU A 453 -18.23 7.86 -5.06
C GLU A 453 -17.99 9.38 -5.05
N TYR A 454 -18.56 10.13 -5.99
CA TYR A 454 -18.25 11.54 -6.23
C TYR A 454 -19.47 12.45 -5.99
N PRO A 455 -19.92 12.64 -4.73
CA PRO A 455 -21.11 13.44 -4.43
C PRO A 455 -20.97 14.92 -4.81
N HIS A 456 -19.74 15.42 -4.94
CA HIS A 456 -19.47 16.79 -5.40
C HIS A 456 -19.81 16.97 -6.89
N HIS A 457 -19.56 15.97 -7.75
CA HIS A 457 -19.95 16.03 -9.17
C HIS A 457 -21.46 16.26 -9.32
N ILE A 458 -22.29 15.56 -8.52
CA ILE A 458 -23.76 15.73 -8.52
C ILE A 458 -24.14 17.18 -8.16
N LYS A 459 -23.48 17.76 -7.14
CA LYS A 459 -23.74 19.15 -6.70
C LYS A 459 -23.32 20.17 -7.77
N GLN A 460 -22.15 19.98 -8.38
CA GLN A 460 -21.64 20.83 -9.45
C GLN A 460 -22.55 20.77 -10.68
N ALA A 461 -22.92 19.57 -11.12
CA ALA A 461 -23.86 19.36 -12.22
C ALA A 461 -25.21 20.04 -11.97
N ALA A 462 -25.81 19.82 -10.79
CA ALA A 462 -27.09 20.44 -10.44
C ALA A 462 -27.01 21.97 -10.36
N CYS A 463 -25.87 22.54 -9.95
CA CYS A 463 -25.63 23.97 -9.99
C CYS A 463 -25.54 24.47 -11.43
N TYR A 464 -24.72 23.81 -12.25
CA TYR A 464 -24.40 24.24 -13.61
C TYR A 464 -25.60 24.14 -14.56
N ILE A 465 -26.43 23.10 -14.43
CA ILE A 465 -27.68 22.94 -15.20
C ILE A 465 -28.59 24.17 -15.00
N LYS A 466 -28.68 24.66 -13.75
CA LYS A 466 -29.50 25.84 -13.42
C LYS A 466 -28.85 27.15 -13.82
N ASN A 467 -27.54 27.26 -13.62
CA ASN A 467 -26.77 28.46 -13.90
C ASN A 467 -25.39 28.06 -14.45
N PRO A 468 -25.19 28.10 -15.78
CA PRO A 468 -23.99 27.61 -16.45
C PRO A 468 -22.81 28.59 -16.29
N VAL A 469 -22.25 28.64 -15.09
CA VAL A 469 -21.19 29.58 -14.68
C VAL A 469 -20.06 28.89 -13.92
N GLN A 470 -18.87 29.50 -13.96
CA GLN A 470 -17.66 29.01 -13.29
C GLN A 470 -17.83 28.83 -11.78
N ALA A 471 -18.63 29.70 -11.14
CA ALA A 471 -18.87 29.68 -9.69
C ALA A 471 -19.47 28.34 -9.17
N CYS A 472 -20.00 27.50 -10.05
CA CYS A 472 -20.44 26.15 -9.70
C CYS A 472 -19.27 25.19 -9.38
N PHE A 473 -18.08 25.45 -9.91
CA PHE A 473 -16.88 24.63 -9.70
C PHE A 473 -15.97 25.17 -8.59
N ASP A 474 -15.88 26.50 -8.45
CA ASP A 474 -14.95 27.19 -7.52
C ASP A 474 -15.16 26.85 -6.03
N LYS A 475 -16.35 26.38 -5.66
CA LYS A 475 -16.66 26.01 -4.27
C LYS A 475 -16.13 24.64 -3.85
N TYR A 476 -15.57 23.87 -4.77
CA TYR A 476 -15.22 22.46 -4.57
C TYR A 476 -13.76 22.14 -4.92
N THR A 477 -12.91 23.14 -5.17
CA THR A 477 -11.47 23.02 -5.48
C THR A 477 -10.58 22.68 -4.28
N ALA A 478 -11.15 22.23 -3.16
CA ALA A 478 -10.41 21.75 -2.00
C ALA A 478 -10.48 20.22 -1.92
N LEU A 479 -9.71 19.53 -2.76
CA LEU A 479 -9.31 18.13 -2.56
C LEU A 479 -7.86 17.95 -3.00
#